data_AF-A0ABC8KIH5-F1
#
_entry.id   AF-A0ABC8KIH5-F1
#
_cell.length_a   1.000
_cell.length_b   1.000
_cell.length_c   1.000
_cell.angle_alpha   90.00
_cell.angle_beta   90.00
_cell.angle_gamma   90.00
#
_symmetry.space_group_name_H-M   'P 1'
#
loop_
_entity.id
_entity.type
_entity.pdbx_description
1 polymer ?
#
loop_
_entity_poly.entity_id
_entity_poly.type
_entity_poly.pdbx_seq_one_letter_code
_entity_poly.pdbx_strand_id
1 'polypeptide(L)'
;MDLPQLFRSLRHARYASSSAVATSSSSPGFFSWLTGGSSTSLTSLDMPLNGVSLPLPLADHVEPSKLKIITLPNGLKIASEMSPHPAASIGLYVDCGSIYEAPYFHGATHLLERMAFKSTTKELKDVAGGKVNQKHLDRAKAATKSAVLMNLESRKPVKQFLKTVDGFTLKDITDFTSKIISKPLTMGSFGDVLSVPSYDTVSNNFS
;
A
#
# COMPACT_ATOMS: atom_id res chain seq x y z
N MET A 1 -24.73 19.94 -11.89
CA MET A 1 -23.75 20.49 -12.85
C MET A 1 -22.86 19.34 -13.25
N ASP A 2 -23.09 18.81 -14.45
CA ASP A 2 -22.51 17.57 -14.95
C ASP A 2 -21.02 17.72 -15.30
N LEU A 3 -20.19 16.85 -14.74
CA LEU A 3 -18.78 16.71 -15.11
C LEU A 3 -18.66 15.67 -16.25
N PRO A 4 -17.80 15.86 -17.27
CA PRO A 4 -17.77 14.98 -18.43
C PRO A 4 -17.31 13.56 -18.03
N GLN A 5 -17.79 12.58 -18.80
CA GLN A 5 -17.49 11.14 -18.83
C GLN A 5 -15.97 10.77 -18.98
N LEU A 6 -15.06 11.53 -18.36
CA LEU A 6 -13.63 11.57 -18.65
C LEU A 6 -12.79 10.43 -18.05
N PHE A 7 -13.41 9.54 -17.27
CA PHE A 7 -12.75 8.32 -16.76
C PHE A 7 -13.10 7.05 -17.56
N ARG A 8 -13.99 7.14 -18.56
CA ARG A 8 -14.48 5.99 -19.34
C ARG A 8 -13.79 5.79 -20.70
N SER A 9 -12.54 6.23 -20.85
CA SER A 9 -11.74 5.70 -21.97
C SER A 9 -11.35 4.27 -21.64
N LEU A 10 -12.17 3.30 -22.05
CA LEU A 10 -11.90 1.86 -22.05
C LEU A 10 -10.62 1.57 -22.84
N ARG A 11 -9.45 1.73 -22.22
CA ARG A 11 -8.22 1.09 -22.69
C ARG A 11 -8.06 -0.19 -21.87
N HIS A 12 -8.21 -1.31 -22.56
CA HIS A 12 -8.13 -2.64 -22.01
C HIS A 12 -6.81 -2.84 -21.27
N ALA A 13 -6.88 -3.43 -20.07
CA ALA A 13 -5.70 -3.87 -19.35
C ALA A 13 -4.89 -4.82 -20.26
N ARG A 14 -3.61 -4.50 -20.51
CA ARG A 14 -2.77 -5.21 -21.48
C ARG A 14 -2.05 -6.38 -20.83
N TYR A 15 -2.82 -7.36 -20.36
CA TYR A 15 -2.27 -8.59 -19.81
C TYR A 15 -2.23 -9.70 -20.86
N ALA A 16 -1.16 -10.49 -20.84
CA ALA A 16 -1.13 -11.75 -21.59
C ALA A 16 -2.18 -12.70 -20.99
N SER A 17 -2.99 -13.30 -21.85
CA SER A 17 -3.96 -14.30 -21.44
C SER A 17 -3.49 -15.68 -21.91
N SER A 18 -3.55 -16.65 -21.01
CA SER A 18 -3.21 -18.04 -21.29
C SER A 18 -4.45 -18.91 -21.13
N SER A 19 -4.79 -19.65 -22.17
CA SER A 19 -5.78 -20.73 -22.11
C SER A 19 -5.11 -22.10 -22.00
N ALA A 20 -3.81 -22.13 -21.66
CA ALA A 20 -3.03 -23.37 -21.62
C ALA A 20 -3.62 -24.33 -20.57
N VAL A 21 -4.34 -25.33 -21.06
CA VAL A 21 -4.75 -26.50 -20.29
C VAL A 21 -3.46 -27.24 -19.95
N ALA A 22 -3.09 -27.28 -18.66
CA ALA A 22 -2.14 -28.28 -18.21
C ALA A 22 -2.75 -29.63 -18.58
N THR A 23 -2.23 -30.28 -19.62
CA THR A 23 -2.62 -31.65 -19.95
C THR A 23 -2.14 -32.50 -18.78
N SER A 24 -3.01 -32.71 -17.80
CA SER A 24 -2.77 -33.65 -16.72
C SER A 24 -2.63 -35.03 -17.37
N SER A 25 -1.40 -35.50 -17.55
CA SER A 25 -1.18 -36.91 -17.82
C SER A 25 -1.61 -37.67 -16.56
N SER A 26 -2.74 -38.37 -16.68
CA SER A 26 -3.23 -39.51 -15.88
C SER A 26 -2.86 -39.59 -14.39
N SER A 27 -3.87 -39.76 -13.54
CA SER A 27 -3.78 -40.15 -12.11
C SER A 27 -2.44 -40.83 -11.73
N PRO A 28 -1.62 -40.22 -10.86
CA PRO A 28 -0.32 -40.79 -10.51
C PRO A 28 -0.56 -42.09 -9.73
N GLY A 29 -0.18 -43.22 -10.32
CA GLY A 29 -0.19 -44.50 -9.62
C GLY A 29 0.69 -44.43 -8.36
N PHE A 30 0.29 -45.18 -7.33
CA PHE A 30 0.86 -45.23 -5.97
C PHE A 30 2.39 -45.44 -5.90
N PHE A 31 3.07 -45.77 -7.00
CA PHE A 31 4.52 -45.96 -7.08
C PHE A 31 5.26 -44.96 -8.01
N SER A 32 4.62 -43.91 -8.55
CA SER A 32 5.28 -43.02 -9.54
C SER A 32 6.45 -42.19 -8.98
N TRP A 33 6.49 -41.95 -7.68
CA TRP A 33 7.67 -41.38 -6.98
C TRP A 33 8.89 -42.30 -7.10
N LEU A 34 8.69 -43.63 -7.05
CA LEU A 34 9.76 -44.63 -6.88
C LEU A 34 10.58 -44.90 -8.15
N THR A 35 10.10 -44.51 -9.33
CA THR A 35 10.81 -44.75 -10.60
C THR A 35 11.01 -43.50 -11.45
N GLY A 36 10.79 -42.31 -10.88
CA GLY A 36 10.87 -41.05 -11.62
C GLY A 36 9.66 -40.86 -12.55
N GLY A 37 8.70 -40.06 -12.11
CA GLY A 37 7.55 -39.67 -12.93
C GLY A 37 7.99 -38.95 -14.21
N SER A 38 7.25 -39.21 -15.30
CA SER A 38 7.42 -38.54 -16.59
C SER A 38 7.41 -37.02 -16.39
N SER A 39 8.54 -36.38 -16.67
CA SER A 39 8.62 -34.92 -16.74
C SER A 39 7.57 -34.44 -17.74
N THR A 40 6.68 -33.55 -17.32
CA THR A 40 5.88 -32.76 -18.26
C THR A 40 6.87 -32.06 -19.19
N SER A 41 6.93 -32.45 -20.46
CA SER A 41 7.87 -31.85 -21.40
C SER A 41 7.43 -30.41 -21.65
N LEU A 42 7.92 -29.48 -20.83
CA LEU A 42 7.81 -28.07 -21.11
C LEU A 42 8.50 -27.82 -22.46
N THR A 43 7.85 -27.05 -23.33
CA THR A 43 8.48 -26.52 -24.53
C THR A 43 9.79 -25.84 -24.14
N SER A 44 10.86 -26.04 -24.91
CA SER A 44 12.12 -25.31 -24.71
C SER A 44 11.84 -23.81 -24.59
N LEU A 45 12.60 -23.08 -23.76
CA LEU A 45 12.42 -21.63 -23.58
C LEU A 45 12.64 -20.83 -24.87
N ASP A 46 13.29 -21.43 -25.87
CA ASP A 46 13.48 -20.84 -27.20
C ASP A 46 12.22 -20.91 -28.08
N MET A 47 11.21 -21.69 -27.68
CA MET A 47 9.96 -21.85 -28.40
C MET A 47 8.82 -21.11 -27.69
N PRO A 48 7.93 -20.41 -28.44
CA PRO A 48 6.82 -19.71 -27.83
C PRO A 48 5.86 -20.69 -27.12
N LEU A 49 5.31 -20.26 -25.99
CA LEU A 49 4.38 -21.08 -25.23
C LEU A 49 3.04 -21.18 -25.98
N ASN A 50 2.66 -22.41 -26.36
CA ASN A 50 1.39 -22.66 -27.04
C ASN A 50 0.19 -22.21 -26.19
N GLY A 51 -0.77 -21.53 -26.81
CA GLY A 51 -1.98 -21.06 -26.14
C GLY A 51 -1.84 -19.76 -25.34
N VAL A 52 -0.70 -19.07 -25.43
CA VAL A 52 -0.54 -17.69 -24.92
C VAL A 52 -0.85 -16.69 -26.02
N SER A 53 -1.81 -15.80 -25.76
CA SER A 53 -2.09 -14.64 -26.61
C SER A 53 -1.43 -13.40 -26.01
N LEU A 54 -0.53 -12.79 -26.77
CA LEU A 54 0.13 -11.54 -26.37
C LEU A 54 -0.66 -10.34 -26.90
N PRO A 55 -0.89 -9.30 -26.07
CA PRO A 55 -1.51 -8.07 -26.55
C PRO A 55 -0.58 -7.35 -27.54
N LEU A 56 -1.16 -6.51 -28.40
CA LEU A 56 -0.38 -5.66 -29.30
C LEU A 56 0.60 -4.77 -28.49
N PRO A 57 1.86 -4.64 -28.93
CA PRO A 57 2.82 -3.79 -28.28
C PRO A 57 2.40 -2.32 -28.34
N LEU A 58 2.94 -1.53 -27.42
CA LEU A 58 2.80 -0.08 -27.47
C LEU A 58 3.52 0.47 -28.70
N ALA A 59 3.05 1.64 -29.17
CA ALA A 59 3.82 2.41 -30.14
C ALA A 59 5.19 2.79 -29.57
N ASP A 60 6.21 2.87 -30.42
CA ASP A 60 7.60 3.16 -30.02
C ASP A 60 7.72 4.47 -29.22
N HIS A 61 6.84 5.43 -29.51
CA HIS A 61 6.72 6.69 -28.78
C HIS A 61 5.31 6.85 -28.21
N VAL A 62 5.18 6.65 -26.91
CA VAL A 62 3.99 7.00 -26.13
C VAL A 62 4.27 8.31 -25.42
N GLU A 63 3.54 9.36 -25.79
CA GLU A 63 3.63 10.64 -25.10
C GLU A 63 3.33 10.48 -23.60
N PRO A 64 4.18 11.04 -22.71
CA PRO A 64 3.90 11.04 -21.27
C PRO A 64 2.54 11.69 -20.99
N SER A 65 1.76 11.07 -20.10
CA SER A 65 0.49 11.67 -19.72
C SER A 65 0.73 12.90 -18.84
N LYS A 66 -0.15 13.89 -18.93
CA LYS A 66 -0.05 15.11 -18.12
C LYS A 66 -0.56 14.83 -16.70
N LEU A 67 0.21 15.27 -15.70
CA LEU A 67 -0.22 15.29 -14.30
C LEU A 67 -1.53 16.06 -14.13
N LYS A 68 -2.51 15.42 -13.49
CA LYS A 68 -3.79 16.03 -13.12
C LYS A 68 -3.83 16.21 -11.61
N ILE A 69 -4.07 17.44 -11.16
CA ILE A 69 -4.21 17.79 -9.75
C ILE A 69 -5.63 18.32 -9.52
N ILE A 70 -6.34 17.75 -8.57
CA ILE A 70 -7.67 18.21 -8.14
C ILE A 70 -7.69 18.41 -6.63
N THR A 71 -8.44 19.40 -6.15
CA THR A 71 -8.71 19.62 -4.73
C THR A 71 -10.20 19.47 -4.50
N LEU A 72 -10.57 18.62 -3.54
CA LEU A 72 -11.96 18.29 -3.24
C LEU A 72 -12.58 19.33 -2.30
N PRO A 73 -13.92 19.42 -2.23
CA PRO A 73 -14.60 20.33 -1.30
C PRO A 73 -14.24 20.10 0.17
N ASN A 74 -13.91 18.86 0.56
CA ASN A 74 -13.43 18.51 1.91
C ASN A 74 -11.94 18.82 2.14
N GLY A 75 -11.25 19.44 1.17
CA GLY A 75 -9.84 19.81 1.25
C GLY A 75 -8.84 18.72 0.83
N LEU A 76 -9.30 17.50 0.53
CA LEU A 76 -8.44 16.42 0.05
C LEU A 76 -7.84 16.77 -1.32
N LYS A 77 -6.53 16.56 -1.51
CA LYS A 77 -5.85 16.80 -2.78
C LYS A 77 -5.52 15.49 -3.47
N ILE A 78 -5.78 15.37 -4.77
CA ILE A 78 -5.42 14.20 -5.56
C ILE A 78 -4.53 14.63 -6.71
N ALA A 79 -3.33 14.04 -6.78
CA ALA A 79 -2.40 14.15 -7.87
C ALA A 79 -2.30 12.80 -8.59
N SER A 80 -2.53 12.78 -9.90
CA SER A 80 -2.57 11.52 -10.67
C SER A 80 -1.92 11.66 -12.04
N GLU A 81 -1.09 10.69 -12.39
CA GLU A 81 -0.43 10.59 -13.68
C GLU A 81 -0.45 9.14 -14.20
N MET A 82 -0.88 8.97 -15.45
CA MET A 82 -0.92 7.68 -16.13
C MET A 82 0.44 7.37 -16.75
N SER A 83 0.92 6.14 -16.57
CA SER A 83 2.10 5.63 -17.27
C SER A 83 1.74 4.36 -18.04
N PRO A 84 2.42 4.07 -19.16
CA PRO A 84 2.21 2.83 -19.92
C PRO A 84 2.66 1.57 -19.19
N HIS A 85 3.38 1.68 -18.06
CA HIS A 85 3.86 0.54 -17.30
C HIS A 85 2.70 -0.21 -16.64
N PRO A 86 2.77 -1.55 -16.54
CA PRO A 86 1.72 -2.40 -15.95
C PRO A 86 1.65 -2.32 -14.42
N ALA A 87 2.41 -1.41 -13.80
CA ALA A 87 2.45 -1.21 -12.36
C ALA A 87 1.88 0.17 -12.04
N ALA A 88 1.17 0.25 -10.92
CA ALA A 88 0.73 1.50 -10.33
C ALA A 88 1.30 1.66 -8.92
N SER A 89 1.70 2.87 -8.59
CA SER A 89 2.12 3.29 -7.25
C SER A 89 1.09 4.26 -6.71
N ILE A 90 0.63 4.02 -5.49
CA ILE A 90 -0.30 4.88 -4.77
C ILE A 90 0.37 5.32 -3.47
N GLY A 91 0.39 6.62 -3.22
CA GLY A 91 0.87 7.22 -1.99
C GLY A 91 -0.25 8.01 -1.31
N LEU A 92 -0.31 7.91 0.01
CA LEU A 92 -1.21 8.70 0.83
C LEU A 92 -0.38 9.51 1.82
N TYR A 93 -0.59 10.83 1.83
CA TYR A 93 0.23 11.77 2.56
C TYR A 93 -0.65 12.65 3.45
N VAL A 94 -0.25 12.77 4.70
CA VAL A 94 -0.82 13.74 5.65
C VAL A 94 0.31 14.64 6.08
N ASP A 95 0.02 15.94 6.21
CA ASP A 95 0.95 16.90 6.80
C ASP A 95 1.11 16.64 8.32
N CYS A 96 1.88 15.61 8.66
CA CYS A 96 2.17 15.18 10.01
C CYS A 96 3.63 14.75 10.13
N GLY A 97 4.15 14.72 11.37
CA GLY A 97 5.56 14.43 11.60
C GLY A 97 6.02 14.85 12.98
N SER A 98 7.26 14.49 13.31
CA SER A 98 7.90 14.80 14.60
C SER A 98 7.99 16.30 14.88
N ILE A 99 7.99 17.15 13.85
CA ILE A 99 7.96 18.62 13.98
C ILE A 99 6.69 19.14 14.66
N TYR A 100 5.60 18.36 14.63
CA TYR A 100 4.31 18.71 15.25
C TYR A 100 4.13 18.05 16.63
N GLU A 101 5.15 17.35 17.15
CA GLU A 101 5.10 16.73 18.47
C GLU A 101 5.30 17.76 19.59
N ALA A 102 4.57 17.57 20.69
CA ALA A 102 4.79 18.36 21.89
C ALA A 102 6.05 17.88 22.65
N PRO A 103 6.73 18.75 23.42
CA PRO A 103 7.94 18.40 24.16
C PRO A 103 7.83 17.22 25.13
N TYR A 104 6.62 16.96 25.64
CA TYR A 104 6.32 15.85 26.54
C TYR A 104 5.89 14.57 25.80
N PHE A 105 5.63 14.65 24.49
CA PHE A 105 5.08 13.58 23.66
C PHE A 105 5.94 13.28 22.43
N HIS A 106 7.26 13.20 22.63
CA HIS A 106 8.21 12.94 21.55
C HIS A 106 8.36 11.45 21.22
N GLY A 107 8.40 11.13 19.92
CA GLY A 107 8.47 9.76 19.42
C GLY A 107 7.11 9.14 19.14
N ALA A 108 6.03 9.93 19.25
CA ALA A 108 4.67 9.50 18.96
C ALA A 108 4.44 9.19 17.49
N THR A 109 5.06 9.95 16.58
CA THR A 109 5.00 9.72 15.13
C THR A 109 5.61 8.38 14.77
N HIS A 110 6.81 8.10 15.29
CA HIS A 110 7.49 6.83 15.08
C HIS A 110 6.71 5.67 15.73
N LEU A 111 6.10 5.89 16.89
CA LEU A 111 5.25 4.90 17.53
C LEU A 111 3.96 4.62 16.73
N LEU A 112 3.33 5.66 16.17
CA LEU A 112 2.18 5.52 15.26
C LEU A 112 2.52 4.78 13.98
N GLU A 113 3.68 5.07 13.37
CA GLU A 113 4.17 4.35 12.19
C GLU A 113 4.27 2.84 12.48
N ARG A 114 4.81 2.47 13.65
CA ARG A 114 4.88 1.06 14.08
C ARG A 114 3.51 0.46 14.34
N MET A 115 2.53 1.25 14.82
CA MET A 115 1.15 0.80 14.95
C MET A 115 0.44 0.65 13.61
N ALA A 116 0.75 1.48 12.61
CA ALA A 116 0.15 1.41 11.29
C ALA A 116 0.70 0.22 10.48
N PHE A 117 2.02 0.08 10.36
CA PHE A 117 2.62 -0.87 9.41
C PHE A 117 2.92 -2.26 9.98
N LYS A 118 2.97 -2.43 11.31
CA LYS A 118 3.27 -3.74 11.95
C LYS A 118 2.03 -4.48 12.47
N SER A 119 0.87 -3.91 12.20
CA SER A 119 -0.45 -4.36 12.60
C SER A 119 -0.99 -5.36 11.56
N THR A 120 -1.55 -6.49 12.01
CA THR A 120 -2.19 -7.44 11.09
C THR A 120 -3.42 -6.79 10.42
N THR A 121 -3.89 -7.30 9.28
CA THR A 121 -5.06 -6.74 8.56
C THR A 121 -6.30 -6.55 9.45
N LYS A 122 -6.46 -7.37 10.49
CA LYS A 122 -7.51 -7.23 11.51
C LYS A 122 -7.26 -6.04 12.45
N GLU A 123 -6.03 -5.91 12.93
CA GLU A 123 -5.62 -4.85 13.85
C GLU A 123 -5.58 -3.47 13.16
N LEU A 124 -5.30 -3.41 11.86
CA LEU A 124 -5.38 -2.19 11.05
C LEU A 124 -6.80 -1.63 11.00
N LYS A 125 -7.81 -2.50 10.88
CA LYS A 125 -9.23 -2.11 10.91
C LYS A 125 -9.63 -1.57 12.28
N ASP A 126 -9.11 -2.17 13.35
CA ASP A 126 -9.37 -1.70 14.71
C ASP A 126 -8.77 -0.31 14.92
N VAL A 127 -7.50 -0.10 14.54
CA VAL A 127 -6.82 1.20 14.65
C VAL A 127 -7.49 2.28 13.77
N ALA A 128 -7.79 1.96 12.51
CA ALA A 128 -8.49 2.89 11.61
C ALA A 128 -9.91 3.22 12.08
N GLY A 129 -10.58 2.27 12.75
CA GLY A 129 -11.87 2.49 13.40
C GLY A 129 -11.79 3.19 14.76
N GLY A 130 -10.61 3.70 15.16
CA GLY A 130 -10.40 4.38 16.44
C GLY A 130 -10.36 3.46 17.67
N LYS A 131 -10.34 2.14 17.47
CA LYS A 131 -10.28 1.13 18.54
C LYS A 131 -8.82 0.74 18.81
N VAL A 132 -8.05 1.65 19.38
CA VAL A 132 -6.68 1.37 19.82
C VAL A 132 -6.72 0.69 21.20
N ASN A 133 -6.26 -0.56 21.27
CA ASN A 133 -6.22 -1.34 22.51
C ASN A 133 -4.84 -1.28 23.18
N GLN A 134 -4.78 -1.55 24.49
CA GLN A 134 -3.54 -1.53 25.27
C GLN A 134 -2.46 -2.47 24.69
N LYS A 135 -2.85 -3.65 24.20
CA LYS A 135 -1.95 -4.61 23.55
C LYS A 135 -1.22 -4.01 22.34
N HIS A 136 -1.90 -3.19 21.54
CA HIS A 136 -1.29 -2.52 20.38
C HIS A 136 -0.28 -1.48 20.81
N LEU A 137 -0.64 -0.69 21.83
CA LEU A 137 0.25 0.30 22.41
C LEU A 137 1.52 -0.34 22.98
N ASP A 138 1.40 -1.42 23.76
CA ASP A 138 2.56 -2.09 24.37
C ASP A 138 3.51 -2.67 23.32
N ARG A 139 2.96 -3.31 22.28
CA ARG A 139 3.75 -3.82 21.15
C ARG A 139 4.47 -2.70 20.42
N ALA A 140 3.79 -1.57 20.21
CA ALA A 140 4.37 -0.42 19.53
C ALA A 140 5.46 0.27 20.36
N LYS A 141 5.28 0.37 21.68
CA LYS A 141 6.32 0.83 22.62
C LYS A 141 7.55 -0.04 22.52
N ALA A 142 7.40 -1.36 22.63
CA ALA A 142 8.52 -2.30 22.55
C ALA A 142 9.26 -2.18 21.19
N ALA A 143 8.52 -2.15 20.08
CA ALA A 143 9.08 -2.00 18.75
C ALA A 143 9.82 -0.67 18.56
N THR A 144 9.25 0.43 19.09
CA THR A 144 9.85 1.78 19.02
C THR A 144 11.13 1.87 19.81
N LYS A 145 11.14 1.34 21.04
CA LYS A 145 12.35 1.26 21.86
C LYS A 145 13.44 0.47 21.17
N SER A 146 13.11 -0.72 20.65
CA SER A 146 14.08 -1.59 19.98
C SER A 146 14.70 -0.90 18.76
N ALA A 147 13.89 -0.27 17.91
CA ALA A 147 14.37 0.41 16.72
C ALA A 147 15.28 1.60 17.04
N VAL A 148 14.84 2.48 17.95
CA VAL A 148 15.62 3.68 18.29
C VAL A 148 16.92 3.33 19.02
N LEU A 149 16.92 2.29 19.85
CA LEU A 149 18.14 1.78 20.48
C LEU A 149 19.11 1.17 19.47
N MET A 150 18.60 0.45 18.46
CA MET A 150 19.43 -0.20 17.44
C MET A 150 20.06 0.82 16.49
N ASN A 151 19.30 1.82 16.06
CA ASN A 151 19.76 2.82 15.10
C ASN A 151 20.44 4.04 15.73
N LEU A 152 20.49 4.14 17.06
CA LEU A 152 20.99 5.30 17.81
C LEU A 152 20.35 6.64 17.38
N GLU A 153 19.12 6.61 16.88
CA GLU A 153 18.43 7.77 16.30
C GLU A 153 17.90 8.77 17.33
N SER A 154 18.06 8.48 18.63
CA SER A 154 17.54 9.34 19.68
C SER A 154 18.34 10.63 19.79
N ARG A 155 17.69 11.76 19.47
CA ARG A 155 18.19 13.12 19.77
C ARG A 155 18.24 13.42 21.28
N LYS A 156 17.55 12.63 22.11
CA LYS A 156 17.55 12.75 23.58
C LYS A 156 18.43 11.68 24.22
N PRO A 157 18.92 11.89 25.46
CA PRO A 157 19.54 10.82 26.22
C PRO A 157 18.63 9.59 26.26
N VAL A 158 19.20 8.40 25.99
CA VAL A 158 18.45 7.15 25.85
C VAL A 158 17.50 6.90 27.03
N LYS A 159 17.97 7.11 28.27
CA LYS A 159 17.14 6.97 29.48
C LYS A 159 15.89 7.86 29.46
N GLN A 160 16.04 9.10 28.99
CA GLN A 160 14.93 10.05 28.90
C GLN A 160 13.94 9.64 27.81
N PHE A 161 14.44 9.20 26.66
CA PHE A 161 13.60 8.69 25.57
C PHE A 161 12.78 7.47 26.01
N LEU A 162 13.41 6.47 26.64
CA LEU A 162 12.72 5.27 27.14
C LEU A 162 11.60 5.65 28.11
N LYS A 163 11.88 6.56 29.05
CA LYS A 163 10.89 7.07 30.01
C LYS A 163 9.71 7.77 29.31
N THR A 164 9.97 8.55 28.27
CA THR A 164 8.92 9.21 27.47
C THR A 164 8.04 8.18 26.77
N VAL A 165 8.63 7.20 26.08
CA VAL A 165 7.87 6.16 25.36
C VAL A 165 7.04 5.30 26.32
N ASP A 166 7.58 4.98 27.50
CA ASP A 166 6.83 4.25 28.53
C ASP A 166 5.62 5.03 29.05
N GLY A 167 5.76 6.35 29.16
CA GLY A 167 4.70 7.25 29.64
C GLY A 167 3.52 7.44 28.69
N PHE A 168 3.60 6.99 27.43
CA PHE A 168 2.49 7.17 26.49
C PHE A 168 1.25 6.41 26.94
N THR A 169 0.12 7.10 27.00
CA THR A 169 -1.18 6.50 27.30
C THR A 169 -1.99 6.27 26.03
N LEU A 170 -3.03 5.44 26.11
CA LEU A 170 -3.98 5.27 25.01
C LEU A 170 -4.63 6.60 24.63
N LYS A 171 -4.92 7.45 25.62
CA LYS A 171 -5.52 8.77 25.39
C LYS A 171 -4.61 9.64 24.54
N ASP A 172 -3.31 9.71 24.86
CA ASP A 172 -2.38 10.55 24.12
C ASP A 172 -2.30 10.12 22.65
N ILE A 173 -2.31 8.81 22.40
CA ILE A 173 -2.28 8.23 21.05
C ILE A 173 -3.57 8.52 20.30
N THR A 174 -4.72 8.34 20.93
CA THR A 174 -6.02 8.64 20.31
C THR A 174 -6.15 10.12 19.99
N ASP A 175 -5.76 11.00 20.91
CA ASP A 175 -5.77 12.45 20.71
C ASP A 175 -4.84 12.87 19.56
N PHE A 176 -3.63 12.30 19.51
CA PHE A 176 -2.67 12.58 18.46
C PHE A 176 -3.13 12.04 17.10
N THR A 177 -3.66 10.82 17.06
CA THR A 177 -4.24 10.23 15.83
C THR A 177 -5.41 11.07 15.34
N SER A 178 -6.30 11.50 16.23
CA SER A 178 -7.44 12.36 15.91
C SER A 178 -7.01 13.69 15.27
N LYS A 179 -5.90 14.28 15.75
CA LYS A 179 -5.30 15.48 15.15
C LYS A 179 -4.66 15.22 13.78
N ILE A 180 -4.17 14.02 13.52
CA ILE A 180 -3.58 13.66 12.22
C ILE A 180 -4.69 13.43 11.20
N ILE A 181 -5.71 12.64 11.54
CA ILE A 181 -6.81 12.30 10.62
C ILE A 181 -7.73 13.49 10.33
N SER A 182 -7.73 14.53 11.17
CA SER A 182 -8.48 15.76 10.91
C SER A 182 -7.84 16.69 9.89
N LYS A 183 -6.56 16.45 9.53
CA LYS A 183 -5.86 17.25 8.52
C LYS A 183 -6.25 16.79 7.11
N PRO A 184 -6.30 17.71 6.13
CA PRO A 184 -6.61 17.34 4.75
C PRO A 184 -5.55 16.41 4.17
N LEU A 185 -6.03 15.29 3.62
CA LEU A 185 -5.23 14.23 3.04
C LEU A 185 -4.76 14.60 1.63
N THR A 186 -3.59 14.14 1.22
CA THR A 186 -3.13 14.21 -0.17
C THR A 186 -2.86 12.81 -0.70
N MET A 187 -3.48 12.47 -1.82
CA MET A 187 -3.26 11.21 -2.53
C MET A 187 -2.43 11.47 -3.78
N GLY A 188 -1.35 10.72 -3.96
CA GLY A 188 -0.56 10.65 -5.19
C GLY A 188 -0.77 9.30 -5.87
N SER A 189 -0.93 9.29 -7.19
CA SER A 189 -1.00 8.05 -7.98
C SER A 189 -0.19 8.19 -9.27
N PHE A 190 0.59 7.17 -9.59
CA PHE A 190 1.43 7.12 -10.79
C PHE A 190 1.42 5.70 -11.37
N GLY A 191 1.24 5.53 -12.68
CA GLY A 191 1.34 4.22 -13.34
C GLY A 191 0.05 3.80 -14.05
N ASP A 192 -0.31 2.52 -14.02
CA ASP A 192 -1.60 2.05 -14.55
C ASP A 192 -2.76 2.43 -13.62
N VAL A 193 -3.11 3.72 -13.61
CA VAL A 193 -4.14 4.30 -12.73
C VAL A 193 -5.56 3.78 -13.07
N LEU A 194 -5.77 3.01 -14.14
CA LEU A 194 -7.07 2.36 -14.38
C LEU A 194 -7.36 1.26 -13.35
N SER A 195 -6.30 0.68 -12.78
CA SER A 195 -6.39 -0.36 -11.74
C SER A 195 -6.55 0.19 -10.32
N VAL A 196 -6.43 1.51 -10.14
CA VAL A 196 -6.57 2.16 -8.83
C VAL A 196 -7.98 2.76 -8.67
N PRO A 197 -8.49 2.90 -7.43
CA PRO A 197 -9.83 3.45 -7.20
C PRO A 197 -10.01 4.80 -7.90
N SER A 198 -11.08 4.92 -8.67
CA SER A 198 -11.39 6.16 -9.38
C SER A 198 -11.61 7.31 -8.39
N TYR A 199 -11.42 8.54 -8.88
CA TYR A 199 -11.76 9.76 -8.14
C TYR A 199 -13.13 9.66 -7.43
N ASP A 200 -14.18 9.27 -8.17
CA ASP A 200 -15.54 9.18 -7.63
C ASP A 200 -15.60 8.18 -6.47
N THR A 201 -14.89 7.05 -6.60
CA THR A 201 -14.81 6.01 -5.57
C THR A 201 -14.13 6.53 -4.31
N VAL A 202 -13.01 7.25 -4.45
CA VAL A 202 -12.31 7.83 -3.31
C VAL A 202 -13.18 8.90 -2.65
N SER A 203 -13.73 9.84 -3.42
CA SER A 203 -14.54 10.94 -2.90
C SER A 203 -15.73 10.45 -2.06
N ASN A 204 -16.47 9.44 -2.53
CA ASN A 204 -17.62 8.86 -1.83
C ASN A 204 -17.27 8.19 -0.49
N ASN A 205 -16.02 7.77 -0.29
CA ASN A 205 -15.58 7.17 0.97
C ASN A 205 -15.10 8.22 2.00
N PHE A 206 -14.80 9.45 1.56
CA PHE A 206 -14.24 10.52 2.39
C PHE A 206 -15.13 11.78 2.46
N SER A 207 -16.33 11.73 1.87
CA SER A 207 -17.37 12.76 1.94
C SER A 207 -18.34 12.53 3.08
#